data_AF-A0A7J6PL83-F1
#
_entry.id   AF-A0A7J6PL83-F1
#
_cell.length_a   1.000
_cell.length_b   1.000
_cell.length_c   1.000
_cell.angle_alpha   90.00
_cell.angle_beta   90.00
_cell.angle_gamma   90.00
#
_symmetry.space_group_name_H-M   'P 1'
#
loop_
_entity.id
_entity.type
_entity.pdbx_description
1 polymer ?
#
loop_
_entity_poly.entity_id
_entity_poly.type
_entity_poly.pdbx_seq_one_letter_code
_entity_poly.pdbx_strand_id
1 'polypeptide(L)'
;MASTTKNCQLRRVEEELTSAGWNVSSAGALKFGCHFLLYAGDKNDVHSQYGVVVSEAEDPIDYLEVIGLTRLCHSVGKDLLVAEVGPVGDGRPIRWTSLSRWKPHIA
;
A
#
# COMPACT_ATOMS: atom_id res chain seq x y z
N MET A 1 -12.90 -18.74 -8.39
CA MET A 1 -12.45 -17.78 -9.43
C MET A 1 -11.91 -16.47 -8.85
N ALA A 2 -12.24 -16.07 -7.62
CA ALA A 2 -11.73 -14.83 -6.99
C ALA A 2 -10.20 -14.76 -6.77
N SER A 3 -9.54 -15.91 -6.55
CA SER A 3 -8.09 -15.94 -6.22
C SER A 3 -7.17 -15.48 -7.37
N THR A 4 -7.61 -15.57 -8.63
CA THR A 4 -6.76 -15.20 -9.77
C THR A 4 -6.78 -13.69 -10.03
N THR A 5 -7.92 -13.04 -9.85
CA THR A 5 -8.10 -11.59 -10.05
C THR A 5 -7.26 -10.77 -9.08
N LYS A 6 -7.28 -11.13 -7.79
CA LYS A 6 -6.49 -10.48 -6.73
C LYS A 6 -4.99 -10.49 -7.04
N ASN A 7 -4.48 -11.62 -7.53
CA ASN A 7 -3.08 -11.73 -7.94
C ASN A 7 -2.73 -10.83 -9.13
N CYS A 8 -3.65 -10.63 -10.09
CA CYS A 8 -3.43 -9.71 -11.20
C CYS A 8 -3.34 -8.25 -10.74
N GLN A 9 -4.18 -7.83 -9.78
CA GLN A 9 -4.17 -6.46 -9.27
C GLN A 9 -2.93 -6.17 -8.43
N LEU A 10 -2.52 -7.10 -7.56
CA LEU A 10 -1.29 -6.97 -6.79
C LEU A 10 -0.06 -6.84 -7.71
N ARG A 11 0.02 -7.66 -8.76
CA ARG A 11 1.12 -7.59 -9.73
C ARG A 11 1.15 -6.25 -10.47
N ARG A 12 -0.02 -5.75 -10.87
CA ARG A 12 -0.15 -4.45 -11.53
C ARG A 12 0.37 -3.31 -10.64
N VAL A 13 0.01 -3.32 -9.36
CA VAL A 13 0.48 -2.34 -8.37
C VAL A 13 2.00 -2.43 -8.18
N GLU A 14 2.54 -3.64 -8.06
CA GLU A 14 3.99 -3.88 -7.94
C GLU A 14 4.76 -3.40 -9.18
N GLU A 15 4.24 -3.68 -10.38
CA GLU A 15 4.81 -3.23 -11.66
C GLU A 15 4.84 -1.70 -11.76
N GLU A 16 3.77 -1.00 -11.36
CA GLU A 16 3.69 0.46 -11.37
C GLU A 16 4.68 1.09 -10.39
N LEU A 17 4.75 0.57 -9.16
CA LEU A 17 5.66 1.04 -8.12
C LEU A 17 7.14 0.81 -8.49
N THR A 18 7.46 -0.36 -9.04
CA THR A 18 8.80 -0.69 -9.51
C THR A 18 9.20 0.21 -10.67
N SER A 19 8.28 0.45 -11.61
CA SER A 19 8.49 1.37 -12.73
C SER A 19 8.67 2.82 -12.29
N ALA A 20 8.06 3.21 -11.16
CA ALA A 20 8.27 4.51 -10.51
C ALA A 20 9.60 4.59 -9.72
N GLY A 21 10.41 3.52 -9.70
CA GLY A 21 11.73 3.49 -9.08
C GLY A 21 11.75 3.07 -7.61
N TRP A 22 10.65 2.56 -7.06
CA TRP A 22 10.62 2.06 -5.69
C TRP A 22 11.18 0.64 -5.61
N ASN A 23 11.92 0.37 -4.53
CA ASN A 23 12.19 -1.01 -4.13
C ASN A 23 10.96 -1.54 -3.40
N VAL A 24 10.24 -2.47 -4.04
CA VAL A 24 9.01 -3.06 -3.53
C VAL A 24 9.31 -4.40 -2.85
N SER A 25 8.71 -4.65 -1.69
CA SER A 25 8.80 -5.95 -1.03
C SER A 25 7.47 -6.41 -0.46
N SER A 26 7.01 -7.59 -0.86
CA SER A 26 5.92 -8.32 -0.19
C SER A 26 6.40 -9.08 1.04
N ALA A 27 7.70 -9.39 1.12
CA ALA A 27 8.29 -10.13 2.23
C ALA A 27 8.22 -9.33 3.53
N GLY A 28 7.47 -9.84 4.51
CA GLY A 28 7.30 -9.19 5.80
C GLY A 28 6.29 -8.04 5.83
N ALA A 29 5.67 -7.67 4.69
CA ALA A 29 4.61 -6.66 4.64
C ALA A 29 3.40 -7.04 5.49
N LEU A 30 3.08 -8.35 5.53
CA LEU A 30 2.01 -8.91 6.36
C LEU A 30 2.17 -8.59 7.86
N LYS A 31 3.40 -8.40 8.36
CA LYS A 31 3.65 -8.01 9.77
C LYS A 31 3.06 -6.63 10.10
N PHE A 32 2.78 -5.82 9.08
CA PHE A 32 2.20 -4.50 9.18
C PHE A 32 0.76 -4.45 8.62
N GLY A 33 0.17 -5.60 8.27
CA GLY A 33 -1.14 -5.68 7.63
C GLY A 33 -1.16 -5.16 6.19
N CYS A 34 0.01 -4.96 5.56
CA CYS A 34 0.12 -4.41 4.22
C CYS A 34 0.39 -5.51 3.18
N HIS A 35 0.08 -5.20 1.93
CA HIS A 35 0.44 -6.04 0.78
C HIS A 35 1.91 -5.84 0.39
N PHE A 36 2.41 -4.61 0.46
CA PHE A 36 3.80 -4.28 0.14
C PHE A 36 4.42 -3.32 1.15
N LEU A 37 5.75 -3.29 1.14
CA LEU A 37 6.60 -2.29 1.77
C LEU A 37 7.42 -1.59 0.68
N LEU A 38 7.54 -0.26 0.77
CA LEU A 38 8.33 0.53 -0.17
C LEU A 38 9.56 1.11 0.49
N TYR A 39 10.68 1.01 -0.21
CA TYR A 39 11.98 1.50 0.23
C TYR A 39 12.51 2.51 -0.79
N ALA A 40 12.96 3.67 -0.30
CA ALA A 40 13.57 4.72 -1.13
C ALA A 40 15.00 4.40 -1.58
N GLY A 41 15.56 3.28 -1.12
CA GLY A 41 16.92 2.81 -1.40
C GLY A 41 17.01 1.30 -1.20
N ASP A 42 18.22 0.75 -1.06
CA ASP A 42 18.41 -0.70 -0.85
C ASP A 42 17.74 -1.15 0.46
N LYS A 43 16.88 -2.16 0.35
CA LYS A 43 16.14 -2.74 1.48
C LYS A 43 17.02 -3.29 2.62
N ASN A 44 18.29 -3.58 2.33
CA ASN A 44 19.24 -4.06 3.33
C ASN A 44 19.86 -2.92 4.15
N ASP A 45 19.83 -1.70 3.60
CA ASP A 45 20.47 -0.52 4.19
C ASP A 45 19.47 0.47 4.80
N VAL A 46 18.24 0.52 4.27
CA VAL A 46 17.21 1.46 4.73
C VAL A 46 15.95 0.77 5.22
N HIS A 47 15.24 1.44 6.14
CA HIS A 47 13.89 1.03 6.52
C HIS A 47 12.89 1.42 5.42
N SER A 48 11.83 0.61 5.28
CA SER A 48 10.73 0.99 4.41
C SER A 48 10.07 2.29 4.87
N GLN A 49 9.74 3.16 3.93
CA GLN A 49 9.09 4.44 4.16
C GLN A 49 7.56 4.30 4.20
N TYR A 50 7.02 3.39 3.39
CA TYR A 50 5.58 3.18 3.25
C TYR A 50 5.18 1.72 3.47
N GLY A 51 4.01 1.52 4.05
CA GLY A 51 3.21 0.31 3.87
C GLY A 51 2.15 0.55 2.81
N VAL A 52 1.94 -0.41 1.90
CA VAL A 52 0.94 -0.30 0.83
C VAL A 52 -0.16 -1.31 1.02
N VAL A 53 -1.41 -0.86 1.00
CA VAL A 53 -2.58 -1.72 0.93
C VAL A 53 -3.29 -1.50 -0.41
N VAL A 54 -3.73 -2.59 -1.03
CA VAL A 54 -4.45 -2.56 -2.30
C VAL A 54 -5.94 -2.73 -2.00
N SER A 55 -6.73 -1.74 -2.41
CA SER A 55 -8.19 -1.74 -2.32
C SER A 55 -8.76 -2.05 -3.70
N GLU A 56 -9.55 -3.11 -3.82
CA GLU A 56 -10.15 -3.53 -5.07
C GLU A 56 -11.59 -3.00 -5.17
N ALA A 57 -12.09 -2.78 -6.39
CA ALA A 57 -13.47 -2.31 -6.59
C ALA A 57 -14.53 -3.27 -6.02
N GLU A 58 -14.26 -4.58 -6.04
CA GLU A 58 -15.15 -5.64 -5.56
C GLU A 58 -14.97 -5.95 -4.06
N ASP A 59 -13.82 -5.56 -3.50
CA ASP A 59 -13.41 -5.77 -2.11
C ASP A 59 -12.77 -4.47 -1.59
N PRO A 60 -13.59 -3.42 -1.39
CA PRO A 60 -13.09 -2.13 -0.96
C PRO A 60 -12.60 -2.21 0.49
N ILE A 61 -11.48 -1.53 0.77
CA ILE A 61 -10.98 -1.41 2.12
C ILE A 61 -11.97 -0.68 3.02
N ASP A 62 -12.28 -1.24 4.18
CA ASP A 62 -13.21 -0.63 5.12
C ASP A 62 -12.55 0.49 5.95
N TYR A 63 -13.36 1.42 6.45
CA TYR A 63 -12.86 2.57 7.20
C TYR A 63 -12.10 2.20 8.49
N LEU A 64 -12.55 1.15 9.19
CA LEU A 64 -11.88 0.66 10.40
C LEU A 64 -10.55 -0.03 10.05
N GLU A 65 -10.50 -0.76 8.94
CA GLU A 65 -9.26 -1.33 8.41
C GLU A 65 -8.26 -0.22 8.07
N VAL A 66 -8.70 0.85 7.38
CA VAL A 66 -7.85 2.03 7.12
C VAL A 66 -7.29 2.62 8.43
N ILE A 67 -8.12 2.80 9.46
CA ILE A 67 -7.64 3.30 10.77
C ILE A 67 -6.63 2.32 11.39
N GLY A 68 -6.93 1.03 11.37
CA GLY A 68 -6.08 -0.02 11.93
C GLY A 68 -4.70 -0.08 11.27
N LEU A 69 -4.68 -0.13 9.94
CA LEU A 69 -3.45 -0.12 9.16
C LEU A 69 -2.67 1.17 9.36
N THR A 70 -3.33 2.32 9.36
CA THR A 70 -2.71 3.62 9.65
C THR A 70 -2.04 3.60 11.02
N ARG A 71 -2.71 3.01 12.03
CA ARG A 71 -2.16 2.88 13.39
C ARG A 71 -0.93 1.96 13.42
N LEU A 72 -0.97 0.83 12.72
CA LEU A 72 0.15 -0.11 12.61
C LEU A 72 1.36 0.54 11.93
N CYS A 73 1.18 1.15 10.75
CA CYS A 73 2.25 1.83 10.02
C CYS A 73 2.89 2.96 10.85
N HIS A 74 2.08 3.83 11.43
CA HIS A 74 2.59 4.95 12.24
C HIS A 74 3.31 4.50 13.52
N SER A 75 2.99 3.33 14.08
CA SER A 75 3.68 2.81 15.26
C SER A 75 5.16 2.52 15.01
N VAL A 76 5.54 2.29 13.75
CA VAL A 76 6.90 1.97 13.30
C VAL A 76 7.47 3.03 12.34
N GLY A 77 6.89 4.24 12.36
CA GLY A 77 7.40 5.39 11.60
C GLY A 77 7.22 5.28 10.08
N LYS A 78 6.18 4.58 9.61
CA LYS A 78 5.82 4.46 8.19
C LYS A 78 4.49 5.16 7.92
N ASP A 79 4.36 5.75 6.75
CA ASP A 79 3.06 6.21 6.26
C ASP A 79 2.33 5.08 5.53
N LEU A 80 0.99 5.14 5.47
CA LEU A 80 0.17 4.18 4.73
C LEU A 80 -0.16 4.75 3.35
N LEU A 81 0.05 3.96 2.31
CA LEU A 81 -0.45 4.22 0.96
C LEU A 81 -1.58 3.24 0.64
N VAL A 82 -2.71 3.79 0.18
CA VAL A 82 -3.84 3.02 -0.33
C VAL A 82 -3.82 3.11 -1.85
N ALA A 83 -3.72 1.95 -2.51
CA ALA A 83 -3.82 1.81 -3.95
C ALA A 83 -5.23 1.33 -4.31
N GLU A 84 -6.06 2.23 -4.83
CA GLU A 84 -7.39 1.89 -5.33
C GLU A 84 -7.29 1.43 -6.78
N VAL A 85 -7.65 0.17 -7.03
CA VAL A 85 -7.53 -0.45 -8.35
C VAL A 85 -8.91 -0.84 -8.89
N GLY A 86 -9.21 -0.37 -10.09
CA GLY A 86 -10.41 -0.76 -10.83
C GLY A 86 -10.36 -2.22 -11.32
N PRO A 87 -11.47 -2.78 -11.84
CA PRO A 87 -11.53 -4.14 -12.34
C PRO A 87 -10.44 -4.45 -13.39
N VAL A 88 -10.00 -5.71 -13.47
CA VAL A 88 -8.97 -6.13 -14.43
C VAL A 88 -9.44 -5.85 -15.84
N GLY A 89 -8.64 -5.09 -16.60
CA GLY A 89 -8.93 -4.74 -18.00
C GLY A 89 -9.73 -3.44 -18.20
N ASP A 90 -10.08 -2.71 -17.13
CA ASP A 90 -10.81 -1.44 -17.26
C ASP A 90 -9.96 -0.26 -17.79
N GLY A 91 -8.63 -0.40 -17.78
CA GLY A 91 -7.67 0.61 -18.23
C GLY A 91 -7.59 1.88 -17.37
N ARG A 92 -8.33 1.97 -16.25
CA ARG A 92 -8.30 3.13 -15.36
C ARG A 92 -6.99 3.16 -14.58
N PRO A 93 -6.36 4.33 -14.39
CA PRO A 93 -5.14 4.44 -13.60
C PRO A 93 -5.38 4.03 -12.14
N ILE A 94 -4.32 3.58 -11.45
CA ILE A 94 -4.36 3.35 -10.02
C ILE A 94 -4.51 4.70 -9.32
N ARG A 95 -5.50 4.82 -8.42
CA ARG A 95 -5.63 6.00 -7.58
C ARG A 95 -4.87 5.77 -6.28
N TRP A 96 -4.05 6.74 -5.91
CA TRP A 96 -3.19 6.67 -4.75
C TRP A 96 -3.64 7.65 -3.68
N THR A 97 -3.86 7.16 -2.47
CA THR A 97 -4.16 7.99 -1.29
C THR A 97 -3.07 7.77 -0.25
N SER A 98 -2.40 8.83 0.17
CA SER A 98 -1.41 8.79 1.26
C SER A 98 -2.04 9.22 2.57
N LEU A 99 -1.86 8.39 3.60
CA LEU A 99 -2.33 8.62 4.96
C LEU A 99 -1.11 8.69 5.86
N SER A 100 -0.77 9.92 6.23
CA SER A 100 0.34 10.24 7.11
C SER A 100 -0.15 10.81 8.43
N ARG A 101 0.71 10.76 9.45
CA ARG A 101 0.35 11.22 10.78
C ARG A 101 0.29 12.73 10.81
N TRP A 102 -0.91 13.28 10.74
CA TRP A 102 -1.13 14.69 11.00
C TRP A 102 -1.26 14.96 12.51
N LYS A 103 -0.40 15.83 13.04
CA LYS A 103 -0.50 16.35 14.41
C LYS A 103 -0.81 17.85 14.32
N PRO A 104 -2.07 18.27 14.47
CA PRO A 104 -2.35 19.70 14.52
C PRO A 104 -1.68 20.30 15.76
N HIS A 105 -0.82 21.29 15.54
CA HIS A 105 -0.39 22.18 16.61
C HIS A 105 -1.51 23.19 16.83
N ILE A 106 -2.43 22.85 17.73
CA ILE A 106 -3.44 23.79 18.21
C ILE A 106 -2.73 24.61 19.29
N ALA A 107 -2.44 25.87 18.95
CA ALA A 107 -1.88 26.87 19.86
C ALA A 107 -2.95 27.38 20.83
#